data_AF-A0A529HXA1-F1
#
_entry.id   AF-A0A529HXA1-F1
#
_cell.length_a   1.000
_cell.length_b   1.000
_cell.length_c   1.000
_cell.angle_alpha   90.00
_cell.angle_beta   90.00
_cell.angle_gamma   90.00
#
_symmetry.space_group_name_H-M   'P 1'
#
loop_
_entity.id
_entity.type
_entity.pdbx_description
1 polymer ?
#
loop_
_entity_poly.entity_id
_entity_poly.type
_entity_poly.pdbx_seq_one_letter_code
_entity_poly.pdbx_strand_id
1 'polypeptide(L)' 'MGVAVVTGGATGIGFATVAHLIDAGWRVAFFSQTRERVEAAAVDLRARFP' A
#
# COMPACT_ATOMS: atom_id res chain seq x y z
N MET A 1 -12.56 -2.89 12.82
CA MET A 1 -11.58 -2.62 11.74
C MET A 1 -11.38 -3.87 10.91
N GLY A 2 -11.21 -3.71 9.59
CA GLY A 2 -11.08 -4.83 8.65
C GLY A 2 -9.70 -4.92 8.02
N VAL A 3 -9.58 -5.86 7.07
CA VAL A 3 -8.43 -5.99 6.18
C VAL A 3 -8.85 -5.51 4.79
N ALA A 4 -8.04 -4.67 4.16
CA ALA A 4 -8.21 -4.28 2.77
C ALA A 4 -7.12 -4.90 1.90
N VAL A 5 -7.52 -5.38 0.71
CA VAL A 5 -6.60 -5.94 -0.28
C VAL A 5 -6.64 -5.06 -1.52
N VAL A 6 -5.50 -4.50 -1.91
CA VAL A 6 -5.38 -3.62 -3.08
C VAL A 6 -4.50 -4.27 -4.15
N THR A 7 -5.09 -4.63 -5.28
CA THR A 7 -4.35 -5.06 -6.46
C THR A 7 -3.83 -3.84 -7.23
N GLY A 8 -2.59 -3.88 -7.71
CA GLY A 8 -1.93 -2.72 -8.34
C GLY A 8 -1.50 -1.62 -7.37
N GLY A 9 -1.38 -1.90 -6.06
CA GLY A 9 -1.13 -0.89 -5.02
C GLY A 9 0.29 -0.31 -4.95
N ALA A 10 1.19 -0.67 -5.86
CA ALA A 10 2.58 -0.24 -5.80
C ALA A 10 2.84 1.16 -6.38
N THR A 11 1.94 1.70 -7.21
CA THR A 11 2.14 2.98 -7.90
C THR A 11 0.83 3.74 -8.15
N GLY A 12 0.92 5.02 -8.48
CA GLY A 12 -0.22 5.82 -8.97
C GLY A 12 -1.42 5.81 -8.03
N ILE A 13 -2.62 5.63 -8.59
CA ILE A 13 -3.88 5.63 -7.82
C ILE A 13 -3.89 4.49 -6.79
N GLY A 14 -3.45 3.29 -7.15
CA GLY A 14 -3.43 2.15 -6.23
C GLY A 14 -2.58 2.42 -4.99
N PHE A 15 -1.43 3.10 -5.15
CA PHE A 15 -0.58 3.51 -4.03
C PHE A 15 -1.26 4.56 -3.14
N ALA A 16 -1.90 5.57 -3.75
CA ALA A 16 -2.66 6.57 -3.01
C ALA A 16 -3.82 5.94 -2.22
N THR A 17 -4.50 4.94 -2.79
CA THR A 17 -5.53 4.16 -2.10
C THR A 17 -4.98 3.40 -0.92
N VAL A 18 -3.83 2.72 -1.06
CA VAL A 18 -3.17 2.03 0.07
C VAL A 18 -2.85 3.01 1.20
N ALA A 19 -2.24 4.15 0.89
CA ALA A 19 -1.91 5.17 1.88
C ALA A 19 -3.16 5.71 2.61
N HIS A 20 -4.23 6.00 1.87
CA HIS A 20 -5.48 6.47 2.45
C HIS A 20 -6.13 5.43 3.38
N LEU A 21 -6.10 4.15 3.01
CA LEU A 21 -6.65 3.08 3.83
C LEU A 21 -5.84 2.88 5.12
N ILE A 22 -4.51 2.97 5.05
CA ILE A 22 -3.63 2.92 6.23
C ILE A 22 -3.92 4.09 7.17
N ASP A 23 -4.04 5.31 6.62
CA ASP A 23 -4.36 6.52 7.40
C ASP A 23 -5.74 6.42 8.07
N ALA A 24 -6.72 5.80 7.40
CA ALA A 24 -8.02 5.45 7.97
C ALA A 24 -7.96 4.26 8.97
N GLY A 25 -6.77 3.74 9.26
CA GLY A 25 -6.46 2.70 10.24
C GLY A 25 -6.75 1.26 9.79
N TRP A 26 -6.92 1.02 8.49
CA TRP A 26 -7.08 -0.34 7.99
C TRP A 26 -5.76 -1.09 7.99
N ARG A 27 -5.84 -2.42 8.17
CA ARG A 27 -4.73 -3.32 7.85
C ARG A 27 -4.75 -3.58 6.35
N VAL A 28 -3.69 -3.21 5.64
CA VAL A 28 -3.67 -3.26 4.17
C VAL A 28 -2.64 -4.28 3.67
N ALA A 29 -3.05 -5.11 2.71
CA ALA A 29 -2.17 -5.90 1.86
C ALA A 29 -2.27 -5.39 0.42
N PHE A 30 -1.16 -5.28 -0.30
CA PHE A 30 -1.18 -4.84 -1.68
C PHE A 30 -0.21 -5.62 -2.56
N PHE A 31 -0.48 -5.64 -3.87
CA PHE A 31 0.23 -6.46 -4.85
C PHE A 31 0.52 -5.68 -6.13
N SER A 32 1.58 -6.06 -6.86
CA SER A 32 1.87 -5.61 -8.22
C SER A 32 2.67 -6.69 -8.97
N GLN A 33 2.79 -6.55 -10.29
CA GLN A 33 3.49 -7.52 -11.15
C GLN A 33 5.02 -7.45 -11.02
N THR A 34 5.56 -6.33 -10.52
CA THR A 34 7.01 -6.09 -10.41
C THR A 34 7.40 -6.07 -8.95
N ARG A 35 8.24 -7.02 -8.52
CA ARG A 35 8.69 -7.18 -7.12
C ARG A 35 9.34 -5.91 -6.58
N GLU A 36 10.24 -5.32 -7.36
CA GLU A 36 11.02 -4.14 -6.97
C GLU A 36 10.11 -2.94 -6.68
N ARG A 37 9.00 -2.81 -7.43
CA ARG A 37 8.00 -1.77 -7.18
C ARG A 37 7.22 -2.01 -5.89
N VAL A 38 6.89 -3.27 -5.57
CA VAL A 38 6.22 -3.61 -4.32
C VAL A 38 7.11 -3.30 -3.12
N GLU A 39 8.39 -3.67 -3.21
CA GLU A 39 9.37 -3.42 -2.16
C GLU A 39 9.60 -1.91 -1.95
N ALA A 40 9.80 -1.14 -3.02
CA ALA A 40 9.95 0.31 -2.93
C ALA A 40 8.71 0.99 -2.33
N ALA A 41 7.51 0.59 -2.76
CA ALA A 41 6.26 1.10 -2.20
C ALA A 41 6.11 0.75 -0.71
N ALA A 42 6.48 -0.46 -0.29
CA ALA A 42 6.42 -0.88 1.10
C ALA A 42 7.38 -0.08 1.99
N VAL A 43 8.58 0.26 1.49
CA VAL A 43 9.53 1.14 2.19
C VAL A 43 8.94 2.53 2.36
N ASP A 44 8.40 3.14 1.29
CA ASP A 44 7.79 4.48 1.38
C ASP A 44 6.61 4.52 2.36
N LEU A 45 5.71 3.54 2.29
CA LEU A 45 4.55 3.47 3.18
C LEU A 45 4.96 3.32 4.65
N ARG A 46 5.96 2.49 4.96
CA ARG A 46 6.46 2.34 6.34
C ARG A 46 7.16 3.58 6.86
N ALA A 47 7.85 4.33 6.01
CA ALA A 47 8.45 5.60 6.39
C ALA A 47 7.40 6.67 6.72
N ARG A 48 6.24 6.62 6.04
CA ARG A 48 5.13 7.57 6.22
C ARG A 48 4.18 7.20 7.37
N PHE A 49 4.01 5.91 7.63
CA PHE A 49 3.08 5.38 8.63
C PHE A 49 3.82 4.36 9.54
N PRO A 50 4.50 4.83 10.60
CA PRO A 50 5.24 3.97 11.53
C PRO A 50 4.34 3.10 12.43
#